data_AF-R7P8F1-F1
#
_entry.id   AF-R7P8F1-F1
#
_cell.length_a   1.000
_cell.length_b   1.000
_cell.length_c   1.000
_cell.angle_alpha   90.00
_cell.angle_beta   90.00
_cell.angle_gamma   90.00
#
_symmetry.space_group_name_H-M   'P 1'
#
loop_
_entity.id
_entity.type
_entity.pdbx_description
1 polymer ?
#
loop_
_entity_poly.entity_id
_entity_poly.type
_entity_poly.pdbx_seq_one_letter_code
_entity_poly.pdbx_strand_id
1 'polypeptide(L)'
;MEYKKVYTDAELSELVAWFDARQDKLPKEFDLLPGVHISNMHDFILAEKEMIELHHDNPTYGATFCLLFRLREKLQAQGLE
;
A
#
# COMPACT_ATOMS: atom_id res chain seq x y z
N MET A 1 4.19 -11.16 -1.71
CA MET A 1 2.74 -11.45 -1.74
C MET A 1 2.28 -11.85 -3.14
N GLU A 2 1.35 -12.81 -3.25
CA GLU A 2 0.70 -13.20 -4.52
C GLU A 2 -0.44 -12.23 -4.90
N TYR A 3 -0.68 -12.08 -6.21
CA TYR A 3 -1.75 -11.24 -6.72
C TYR A 3 -3.13 -11.90 -6.51
N LYS A 4 -4.10 -11.10 -6.07
CA LYS A 4 -5.52 -11.48 -5.97
C LYS A 4 -6.38 -10.46 -6.70
N LYS A 5 -7.50 -10.93 -7.28
CA LYS A 5 -8.49 -10.04 -7.90
C LYS A 5 -9.24 -9.21 -6.86
N VAL A 6 -9.61 -9.84 -5.75
CA VAL A 6 -10.30 -9.22 -4.62
C VAL A 6 -9.53 -9.60 -3.35
N TYR A 7 -9.33 -8.64 -2.46
CA TYR A 7 -8.73 -8.84 -1.15
C TYR A 7 -9.84 -8.75 -0.10
N THR A 8 -9.69 -9.52 0.98
CA THR A 8 -10.69 -9.47 2.06
C THR A 8 -10.59 -8.16 2.83
N ASP A 9 -11.70 -7.74 3.42
CA ASP A 9 -11.77 -6.54 4.27
C ASP A 9 -10.75 -6.61 5.43
N ALA A 10 -10.53 -7.81 5.99
CA ALA A 10 -9.53 -8.05 7.02
C ALA A 10 -8.09 -7.82 6.52
N GLU A 11 -7.75 -8.30 5.33
CA GLU A 11 -6.42 -8.08 4.72
C GLU A 11 -6.16 -6.59 4.45
N LEU A 12 -7.16 -5.89 3.92
CA LEU A 12 -7.05 -4.47 3.61
C LEU A 12 -7.02 -3.62 4.88
N SER A 13 -7.82 -3.95 5.90
CA SER A 13 -7.78 -3.30 7.20
C SER A 13 -6.43 -3.47 7.90
N GLU A 14 -5.84 -4.66 7.86
CA GLU A 14 -4.48 -4.90 8.40
C GLU A 14 -3.44 -4.04 7.67
N LEU A 15 -3.54 -3.95 6.35
CA LEU A 15 -2.64 -3.16 5.52
C LEU A 15 -2.73 -1.67 5.87
N VAL A 16 -3.96 -1.12 5.96
CA VAL A 16 -4.20 0.27 6.35
C VAL A 16 -3.64 0.55 7.74
N ALA A 17 -3.96 -0.30 8.72
CA ALA A 17 -3.49 -0.17 10.09
C ALA A 17 -1.94 -0.20 10.18
N TRP A 18 -1.28 -1.02 9.37
CA TRP A 18 0.18 -1.09 9.33
C TRP A 18 0.79 0.25 8.87
N PHE A 19 0.21 0.87 7.84
CA PHE A 19 0.64 2.17 7.34
C PHE A 19 0.32 3.31 8.32
N ASP A 20 -0.85 3.29 8.96
CA ASP A 20 -1.22 4.29 9.98
C ASP A 20 -0.24 4.31 11.15
N ALA A 21 0.14 3.13 11.66
CA ALA A 21 1.10 3.03 12.75
C ALA A 21 2.53 3.51 12.40
N ARG A 22 2.80 3.78 11.13
CA ARG A 22 4.13 4.12 10.60
C ARG A 22 4.16 5.40 9.79
N GLN A 23 3.09 6.21 9.79
CA GLN A 23 3.03 7.45 9.01
C GLN A 23 4.25 8.35 9.25
N ASP A 24 4.66 8.54 10.50
CA ASP A 24 5.83 9.37 10.87
C ASP A 24 7.18 8.78 10.45
N LYS A 25 7.22 7.49 10.11
CA LYS A 25 8.43 6.76 9.75
C LYS A 25 8.52 6.46 8.25
N LEU A 26 7.49 6.81 7.47
CA LEU A 26 7.53 6.64 6.03
C LEU A 26 8.63 7.55 5.43
N PRO A 27 9.41 7.04 4.48
CA PRO A 27 10.35 7.89 3.75
C PRO A 27 9.55 8.94 2.97
N LYS A 28 10.15 10.10 2.69
CA LYS A 28 9.46 11.16 1.94
C LYS A 28 9.10 10.70 0.52
N GLU A 29 10.03 10.00 -0.12
CA GLU A 29 9.93 9.47 -1.48
C GLU A 29 10.37 8.01 -1.49
N PHE A 30 9.92 7.23 -2.49
CA PHE A 30 10.23 5.81 -2.57
C PHE A 30 10.21 5.26 -4.00
N ASP A 31 11.27 4.55 -4.38
CA ASP A 31 11.32 3.80 -5.62
C ASP A 31 10.75 2.40 -5.43
N LEU A 32 9.49 2.23 -5.81
CA LEU A 32 8.78 0.96 -5.60
C LEU A 32 9.22 -0.10 -6.61
N LEU A 33 9.26 0.24 -7.90
CA LEU A 33 9.63 -0.66 -8.99
C LEU A 33 10.33 0.15 -10.09
N PRO A 34 11.07 -0.48 -11.01
CA PRO A 34 11.59 0.23 -12.18
C PRO A 34 10.47 0.97 -12.91
N GLY A 35 10.59 2.31 -12.98
CA GLY A 35 9.57 3.17 -13.59
C GLY A 35 8.40 3.57 -12.69
N VAL A 36 8.40 3.18 -11.41
CA VAL A 36 7.38 3.57 -10.42
C VAL A 36 8.07 4.24 -9.24
N HIS A 37 8.14 5.57 -9.32
CA HIS A 37 8.69 6.43 -8.29
C HIS A 37 7.57 7.18 -7.59
N ILE A 38 7.51 7.07 -6.26
CA ILE A 38 6.54 7.75 -5.40
C ILE A 38 7.23 8.99 -4.81
N SER A 39 6.92 10.17 -5.32
CA SER A 39 7.59 11.42 -4.90
C SER A 39 7.10 11.97 -3.56
N ASN A 40 5.94 11.51 -3.08
CA ASN A 40 5.40 11.86 -1.78
C ASN A 40 4.61 10.68 -1.19
N MET A 41 5.26 9.95 -0.29
CA MET A 41 4.71 8.76 0.33
C MET A 41 3.50 9.05 1.21
N HIS A 42 3.46 10.19 1.88
CA HIS A 42 2.36 10.51 2.78
C HIS A 42 1.06 10.69 2.00
N ASP A 43 1.08 11.55 0.97
CA ASP A 43 -0.07 11.79 0.11
C ASP A 43 -0.46 10.54 -0.69
N PHE A 44 0.53 9.77 -1.15
CA PHE A 44 0.28 8.50 -1.83
C PHE A 44 -0.49 7.52 -0.92
N ILE A 45 -0.02 7.29 0.30
CA ILE A 45 -0.70 6.37 1.24
C ILE A 45 -2.09 6.88 1.61
N LEU A 46 -2.29 8.20 1.73
CA LEU A 46 -3.62 8.76 2.01
C LEU A 46 -4.60 8.49 0.85
N ALA A 47 -4.18 8.73 -0.39
CA ALA A 47 -4.99 8.44 -1.57
C ALA A 47 -5.33 6.95 -1.67
N GLU A 48 -4.36 6.08 -1.40
CA GLU A 48 -4.54 4.64 -1.49
C GLU A 48 -5.47 4.07 -0.40
N LYS A 49 -5.52 4.69 0.78
CA LYS A 49 -6.52 4.38 1.81
C LYS A 49 -7.93 4.72 1.33
N GLU A 50 -8.12 5.91 0.75
CA GLU A 50 -9.41 6.32 0.18
C GLU A 50 -9.84 5.34 -0.93
N MET A 51 -8.90 4.88 -1.77
CA MET A 51 -9.16 3.86 -2.80
C MET A 51 -9.59 2.52 -2.21
N ILE A 52 -9.00 2.09 -1.09
CA ILE A 52 -9.43 0.88 -0.38
C ILE A 52 -10.86 1.04 0.12
N GLU A 53 -11.17 2.16 0.80
CA GLU A 53 -12.51 2.40 1.33
C GLU A 53 -13.58 2.41 0.22
N LEU A 54 -13.30 3.07 -0.90
CA LEU A 54 -14.25 3.21 -2.01
C LEU A 54 -14.36 1.95 -2.89
N HIS A 55 -13.32 1.13 -2.98
CA HIS A 55 -13.20 0.12 -4.03
C HIS A 55 -12.75 -1.27 -3.59
N HIS A 56 -12.69 -1.58 -2.29
CA HIS A 56 -12.27 -2.89 -1.77
C HIS A 56 -12.98 -4.10 -2.39
N ASP A 57 -14.27 -3.99 -2.74
CA ASP A 57 -15.06 -5.06 -3.37
C ASP A 57 -14.89 -5.12 -4.91
N ASN A 58 -14.27 -4.11 -5.53
CA ASN A 58 -14.16 -4.03 -6.98
C ASN A 58 -12.89 -4.74 -7.50
N PRO A 59 -13.02 -5.83 -8.27
CA PRO A 59 -11.88 -6.63 -8.72
C PRO A 59 -10.92 -5.90 -9.68
N THR A 60 -11.33 -4.77 -10.24
CA THR A 60 -10.48 -3.92 -11.11
C THR A 60 -9.29 -3.35 -10.33
N TYR A 61 -9.46 -3.12 -9.02
CA TYR A 61 -8.46 -2.50 -8.17
C TYR A 61 -7.52 -3.49 -7.48
N GLY A 62 -7.69 -4.81 -7.71
CA GLY A 62 -6.81 -5.81 -7.12
C GLY A 62 -5.32 -5.60 -7.45
N ALA A 63 -5.00 -5.04 -8.62
CA ALA A 63 -3.62 -4.74 -8.98
C ALA A 63 -3.04 -3.61 -8.12
N THR A 64 -3.83 -2.57 -7.87
CA THR A 64 -3.50 -1.45 -6.98
C THR A 64 -3.27 -1.94 -5.55
N PHE A 65 -4.18 -2.75 -5.01
CA PHE A 65 -4.03 -3.28 -3.65
C PHE A 65 -2.81 -4.23 -3.54
N CYS A 66 -2.56 -5.06 -4.55
CA CYS A 66 -1.34 -5.88 -4.62
C CYS A 66 -0.06 -5.02 -4.57
N LEU A 67 -0.07 -3.87 -5.23
CA LEU A 67 1.06 -2.94 -5.24
C LEU A 67 1.35 -2.39 -3.84
N LEU A 68 0.30 -2.09 -3.05
CA LEU A 68 0.45 -1.65 -1.65
C LEU A 68 1.03 -2.72 -0.74
N PHE A 69 0.61 -3.98 -0.91
CA PHE A 69 1.24 -5.09 -0.18
C PHE A 69 2.73 -5.24 -0.53
N ARG A 70 3.08 -5.08 -1.81
CA ARG A 70 4.49 -5.10 -2.24
C ARG A 70 5.28 -3.90 -1.70
N LEU A 71 4.65 -2.74 -1.62
CA LEU A 71 5.24 -1.55 -1.01
C LEU A 71 5.56 -1.82 0.46
N ARG A 72 4.61 -2.38 1.21
CA ARG A 72 4.84 -2.82 2.60
C ARG A 72 6.03 -3.77 2.69
N GLU A 73 6.05 -4.85 1.88
CA GLU A 73 7.15 -5.83 1.88
C GLU A 73 8.52 -5.17 1.59
N LYS A 74 8.58 -4.22 0.66
CA LYS A 74 9.83 -3.50 0.37
C LYS A 74 10.27 -2.55 1.47
N LEU A 75 9.33 -1.83 2.08
CA LEU A 75 9.62 -0.96 3.22
C LEU A 75 10.17 -1.78 4.40
N GLN A 76 9.56 -2.94 4.66
CA GLN A 76 10.04 -3.89 5.67
C GLN A 76 11.44 -4.40 5.33
N ALA A 77 11.71 -4.75 4.08
CA ALA A 77 13.05 -5.16 3.63
C ALA A 77 14.11 -4.06 3.78
N GLN A 78 13.71 -2.79 3.83
CA GLN A 78 14.58 -1.65 4.10
C GLN A 78 14.69 -1.28 5.60
N GLY A 79 14.10 -2.08 6.48
CA GLY A 79 14.20 -1.92 7.93
C GLY A 79 13.06 -1.12 8.57
N LEU A 80 11.96 -0.87 7.85
CA LEU A 80 10.76 -0.29 8.44
C LEU A 80 9.89 -1.39 9.07
N GLU A 81 10.10 -1.64 10.36
CA GLU A 81 9.35 -2.66 11.13
C GLU A 81 7.99 -2.19 11.62
#